data_AF-A0A3B8QQC2-F1
#
_entry.id   AF-A0A3B8QQC2-F1
#
_cell.length_a   1.000
_cell.length_b   1.000
_cell.length_c   1.000
_cell.angle_alpha   90.00
_cell.angle_beta   90.00
_cell.angle_gamma   90.00
#
_symmetry.space_group_name_H-M   'P 1'
#
loop_
_entity.id
_entity.type
_entity.pdbx_description
1 polymer ?
#
loop_
_entity_poly.entity_id
_entity_poly.type
_entity_poly.pdbx_seq_one_letter_code
_entity_poly.pdbx_strand_id
1 'polypeptide(L)' 'MTLISKETPLLDRVAGPGDMRGLSDAQLRQLADEVRSETVHAVSETGGHLGSSLGVVELTVAIHAV' A
#
# COMPACT_ATOMS: atom_id res chain seq x y z
N MET A 1 -4.27 -22.70 -1.23
CA MET A 1 -4.45 -21.24 -1.34
C MET A 1 -3.72 -20.64 -0.16
N THR A 2 -2.41 -20.45 -0.32
CA THR A 2 -1.51 -20.15 0.81
C THR A 2 -1.60 -18.66 1.10
N LEU A 3 -2.30 -18.31 2.17
CA LEU A 3 -2.28 -16.95 2.73
C LEU A 3 -0.88 -16.74 3.30
N ILE A 4 0.00 -16.11 2.52
CA ILE A 4 1.27 -15.64 3.03
C ILE A 4 0.94 -14.38 3.82
N SER A 5 0.98 -14.46 5.14
CA SER A 5 1.03 -13.28 6.01
C SER A 5 2.25 -12.47 5.62
N LYS A 6 2.05 -11.48 4.75
CA LYS A 6 3.13 -10.66 4.23
C LYS A 6 3.39 -9.60 5.28
N GLU A 7 4.61 -9.54 5.79
CA GLU A 7 4.98 -8.50 6.75
C GLU A 7 4.89 -7.14 6.06
N THR A 8 4.20 -6.19 6.71
CA THR A 8 3.93 -4.85 6.21
C THR A 8 4.51 -3.78 7.16
N PRO A 9 5.82 -3.83 7.46
CA PRO A 9 6.41 -3.06 8.56
C PRO A 9 6.34 -1.53 8.41
N LEU A 10 6.16 -1.01 7.19
CA LEU A 10 5.93 0.42 6.97
C LEU A 10 4.45 0.75 7.01
N LEU A 11 3.61 -0.01 6.33
CA LEU A 11 2.16 0.20 6.32
C LEU A 11 1.56 0.05 7.73
N ASP A 12 2.06 -0.87 8.55
CA ASP A 12 1.65 -1.06 9.95
C ASP A 12 1.91 0.18 10.82
N ARG A 13 2.75 1.10 10.36
CA ARG A 13 3.10 2.36 11.06
C ARG A 13 2.39 3.58 10.50
N VAL A 14 1.63 3.44 9.41
CA VAL A 14 0.90 4.54 8.77
C VAL A 14 -0.53 4.55 9.32
N ALA A 15 -0.81 5.47 10.24
CA ALA A 15 -2.14 5.73 10.76
C ALA A 15 -2.90 6.78 9.92
N GLY A 16 -2.18 7.58 9.14
CA GLY A 16 -2.78 8.53 8.22
C GLY A 16 -1.80 9.18 7.25
N PRO A 17 -2.29 10.06 6.37
CA PRO A 17 -1.48 10.69 5.32
C PRO A 17 -0.24 11.44 5.81
N GLY A 18 -0.33 12.07 6.99
CA GLY A 18 0.77 12.85 7.56
C GLY A 18 2.02 12.01 7.87
N ASP A 19 1.86 10.70 8.05
CA ASP A 19 2.96 9.79 8.39
C ASP A 19 3.91 9.55 7.20
N MET A 20 3.48 9.88 5.98
CA MET A 20 4.28 9.72 4.76
C MET A 20 5.32 10.84 4.55
N ARG A 21 5.11 12.02 5.15
CA ARG A 21 5.98 13.21 4.95
C ARG A 21 7.42 13.05 5.45
N GLY A 22 7.66 12.11 6.35
CA GLY A 22 8.99 11.84 6.92
C GLY A 22 9.72 10.66 6.27
N LEU A 23 9.11 9.99 5.29
CA LEU A 23 9.67 8.82 4.65
C LEU A 23 10.62 9.22 3.52
N SER A 24 11.75 8.53 3.42
CA SER A 24 12.62 8.62 2.24
C SER A 24 11.93 8.01 1.00
N ASP A 25 12.39 8.39 -0.20
CA ASP A 25 11.90 7.82 -1.47
C ASP A 25 11.91 6.29 -1.49
N ALA A 26 12.93 5.67 -0.90
CA ALA A 26 13.03 4.22 -0.79
C ALA A 26 11.94 3.63 0.13
N GLN A 27 11.64 4.30 1.24
CA GLN A 27 10.56 3.92 2.15
C GLN A 27 9.18 4.17 1.53
N LEU A 28 9.00 5.26 0.78
CA LEU A 28 7.76 5.52 0.04
C LEU A 28 7.51 4.45 -1.03
N ARG A 29 8.57 4.02 -1.73
CA ARG A 29 8.50 2.91 -2.69
C ARG A 29 8.08 1.61 -2.02
N GLN A 30 8.70 1.28 -0.88
CA GLN A 30 8.35 0.10 -0.10
C GLN A 30 6.91 0.17 0.42
N LEU A 31 6.49 1.32 0.94
CA LEU A 31 5.12 1.54 1.41
C LEU A 31 4.10 1.34 0.28
N ALA A 32 4.38 1.85 -0.92
CA ALA A 32 3.52 1.62 -2.09
C ALA A 32 3.43 0.13 -2.45
N ASP A 33 4.53 -0.62 -2.34
CA ASP A 33 4.53 -2.06 -2.59
C ASP A 33 3.74 -2.86 -1.54
N GLU A 34 3.83 -2.45 -0.27
CA GLU A 34 3.05 -3.02 0.83
C GLU A 34 1.54 -2.74 0.65
N VAL A 35 1.16 -1.48 0.39
CA VAL A 35 -0.24 -1.07 0.12
C VAL A 35 -0.82 -1.82 -1.07
N ARG A 36 -0.06 -1.96 -2.16
CA ARG A 36 -0.52 -2.70 -3.35
C ARG A 36 -0.78 -4.16 -3.00
N SER A 37 0.13 -4.78 -2.25
CA SER A 37 0.00 -6.17 -1.85
C SER A 37 -1.21 -6.41 -0.96
N GLU A 38 -1.44 -5.56 0.05
CA GLU A 38 -2.60 -5.66 0.93
C GLU A 38 -3.89 -5.38 0.19
N THR A 39 -3.88 -4.41 -0.73
CA THR A 39 -5.02 -4.15 -1.59
C THR A 39 -5.38 -5.39 -2.38
N VAL A 40 -4.41 -6.07 -3.04
CA VAL A 40 -4.62 -7.33 -3.77
C VAL A 40 -5.10 -8.45 -2.87
N HIS A 41 -4.57 -8.56 -1.66
CA HIS A 41 -4.98 -9.59 -0.70
C HIS A 41 -6.44 -9.42 -0.28
N ALA A 42 -6.80 -8.23 0.23
CA ALA A 42 -8.15 -7.92 0.72
C ALA A 42 -9.24 -8.09 -0.36
N VAL A 43 -8.92 -7.74 -1.60
CA VAL A 43 -9.86 -7.85 -2.73
C VAL A 43 -9.91 -9.25 -3.34
N SER A 44 -8.85 -10.06 -3.18
CA SER A 44 -8.85 -11.46 -3.64
C SER A 44 -9.87 -12.30 -2.89
N GLU A 45 -10.22 -11.92 -1.66
CA GLU A 45 -11.29 -12.57 -0.89
C GLU A 45 -12.71 -12.20 -1.36
N THR A 46 -12.90 -11.09 -2.07
CA THR A 46 -14.23 -10.55 -2.42
C THR A 46 -14.59 -10.61 -3.90
N GLY A 47 -13.63 -10.88 -4.80
CA GLY A 47 -13.91 -11.23 -6.21
C GLY A 47 -14.50 -10.10 -7.09
N GLY A 48 -14.13 -8.84 -6.87
CA GLY A 48 -14.64 -7.66 -7.61
C GLY A 48 -13.76 -7.15 -8.76
N HIS A 49 -14.03 -5.95 -9.33
CA HIS A 49 -13.23 -5.34 -10.41
C HIS A 49 -11.91 -4.73 -9.88
N LEU A 50 -10.82 -5.50 -10.00
CA LEU A 50 -9.51 -5.32 -9.37
C LEU A 50 -8.55 -4.32 -10.04
N GLY A 51 -8.87 -3.82 -11.23
CA GLY A 51 -7.90 -3.05 -12.03
C GLY A 51 -7.74 -1.59 -11.59
N SER A 52 -8.79 -0.97 -11.05
CA SER A 52 -8.84 0.49 -10.89
C SER A 52 -8.08 1.00 -9.66
N SER A 53 -8.07 0.24 -8.56
CA SER A 53 -7.43 0.67 -7.31
C SER A 53 -5.92 0.46 -7.31
N LEU A 54 -5.41 -0.49 -8.11
CA LEU A 54 -3.98 -0.79 -8.17
C LEU A 54 -3.18 0.25 -8.96
N GLY A 55 -3.80 0.95 -9.92
CA GLY A 55 -3.12 1.94 -10.75
C GLY A 55 -2.88 3.30 -10.10
N VAL A 56 -3.42 3.52 -8.89
CA VAL A 56 -3.34 4.82 -8.19
C VAL A 56 -2.53 4.77 -6.90
N VAL A 57 -1.99 3.61 -6.52
CA VAL A 57 -1.30 3.43 -5.23
C VAL A 57 -0.08 4.34 -5.12
N GLU A 58 0.77 4.35 -6.13
CA GLU A 58 2.02 5.11 -6.17
C GLU A 58 1.74 6.61 -6.22
N LEU A 59 0.71 7.01 -6.99
CA LEU A 59 0.28 8.40 -7.06
C LEU A 59 -0.26 8.89 -5.71
N THR A 60 -1.05 8.06 -5.02
CA THR A 60 -1.62 8.39 -3.72
C THR A 60 -0.52 8.52 -2.66
N VAL A 61 0.47 7.64 -2.66
CA VAL A 61 1.63 7.75 -1.76
C VAL A 61 2.43 9.02 -2.05
N ALA A 62 2.68 9.32 -3.33
CA ALA A 62 3.43 10.51 -3.73
C ALA A 62 2.73 11.83 -3.33
N ILE A 63 1.40 11.90 -3.44
CA ILE A 63 0.62 13.09 -3.05
C ILE A 63 0.67 13.35 -1.55
N HIS A 64 0.72 12.31 -0.73
CA HIS A 64 0.70 12.47 0.73
C HIS A 64 2.11 12.56 1.35
N ALA A 65 3.15 12.30 0.56
CA ALA A 65 4.55 12.48 0.97
C ALA A 65 4.99 13.95 1.06
N VAL A 66 4.19 14.92 0.58
CA VAL A 66 4.51 16.36 0.58
C VAL A 66 3.83 17.16 1.68
#